data_AF-A0A957F881-F1
#
_entry.id   AF-A0A957F881-F1
#
_cell.length_a   1.000
_cell.length_b   1.000
_cell.length_c   1.000
_cell.angle_alpha   90.00
_cell.angle_beta   90.00
_cell.angle_gamma   90.00
#
_symmetry.space_group_name_H-M   'P 1'
#
loop_
_entity.id
_entity.type
_entity.pdbx_description
1 polymer ?
#
loop_
_entity_poly.entity_id
_entity_poly.type
_entity_poly.pdbx_seq_one_letter_code
_entity_poly.pdbx_strand_id
1 'polypeptide(L)'
;MTQSTPPMQPSDEATKEQLDLAREQGEVMGKALNHMLAEVADDGQEKKAGPYLISYAIEDAEGMYQMKNGELKWQEPEDENVHVEIAVRDAADGRFVPNLNVHVRLIDSRNNDVGYHRQPFIWHPWLYHYGRNWQVPGDGDYRLHVHVEA
;
A
#
# COMPACT_ATOMS: atom_id res chain seq x y z
N MET A 1 6.53 -11.61 -20.21
CA MET A 1 7.84 -11.63 -19.54
C MET A 1 7.66 -12.37 -18.24
N THR A 2 8.52 -13.33 -17.92
CA THR A 2 8.45 -14.13 -16.69
C THR A 2 8.67 -13.22 -15.49
N GLN A 3 7.58 -12.76 -14.86
CA GLN A 3 7.62 -12.12 -13.55
C GLN A 3 8.02 -13.19 -12.53
N SER A 4 9.32 -13.33 -12.27
CA SER A 4 9.81 -14.20 -11.21
C SER A 4 9.76 -13.45 -9.89
N THR A 5 9.05 -14.01 -8.92
CA THR A 5 9.17 -13.63 -7.51
C THR A 5 10.64 -13.68 -7.09
N PRO A 6 11.12 -12.76 -6.23
CA PRO A 6 12.48 -12.83 -5.71
C PRO A 6 12.80 -14.24 -5.16
N PRO A 7 14.02 -14.73 -5.40
CA PRO A 7 14.40 -16.07 -5.00
C PRO A 7 14.47 -16.18 -3.47
N MET A 8 13.46 -16.81 -2.86
CA MET A 8 13.48 -17.17 -1.43
C MET A 8 14.17 -18.52 -1.19
N GLN A 9 15.38 -18.67 -1.74
CA GLN A 9 16.23 -19.85 -1.57
C GLN A 9 17.58 -19.46 -0.95
N PRO A 10 18.19 -20.33 -0.12
CA PRO A 10 19.48 -20.04 0.48
C PRO A 10 20.55 -19.76 -0.58
N SER A 11 21.39 -18.76 -0.32
CA SER A 11 22.48 -18.31 -1.20
C SER A 11 23.58 -17.62 -0.39
N ASP A 12 24.59 -17.07 -1.08
CA ASP A 12 25.61 -16.21 -0.45
C ASP A 12 25.00 -14.90 0.12
N GLU A 13 23.81 -14.50 -0.34
CA GLU A 13 23.10 -13.30 0.12
C GLU A 13 22.29 -13.55 1.41
N ALA A 14 21.68 -14.74 1.53
CA ALA A 14 20.85 -15.09 2.68
C ALA A 14 20.90 -16.58 3.02
N THR A 15 21.11 -16.90 4.31
CA THR A 15 20.98 -18.26 4.81
C THR A 15 19.52 -18.67 4.94
N LYS A 16 19.27 -19.97 5.13
CA LYS A 16 17.92 -20.47 5.39
C LYS A 16 17.28 -19.79 6.60
N GLU A 17 18.01 -19.64 7.70
CA GLU A 17 17.53 -19.02 8.93
C GLU A 17 17.13 -17.56 8.71
N GLN A 18 17.90 -16.81 7.91
CA GLN A 18 17.57 -15.42 7.56
C GLN A 18 16.30 -15.34 6.71
N LEU A 19 16.10 -16.28 5.79
CA LEU A 19 14.87 -16.36 4.98
C LEU A 19 13.66 -16.74 5.83
N ASP A 20 13.84 -17.60 6.83
CA ASP A 20 12.76 -17.97 7.76
C ASP A 20 12.35 -16.76 8.61
N LEU A 21 13.31 -15.99 9.15
CA LEU A 21 13.05 -14.72 9.84
C LEU A 21 12.35 -13.68 8.95
N ALA A 22 12.71 -13.62 7.66
CA ALA A 22 12.05 -12.72 6.71
C ALA A 22 10.56 -13.06 6.54
N ARG A 23 10.21 -14.36 6.48
CA ARG A 23 8.81 -14.81 6.42
C ARG A 23 8.07 -14.50 7.71
N GLU A 24 8.69 -14.73 8.87
CA GLU A 24 8.09 -14.37 10.16
C GLU A 24 7.78 -12.87 10.23
N GLN A 25 8.67 -12.01 9.74
CA GLN A 25 8.43 -10.58 9.65
C GLN A 25 7.22 -10.25 8.76
N GLY A 26 7.14 -10.85 7.56
CA GLY A 26 6.01 -10.64 6.65
C GLY A 26 4.69 -11.20 7.16
N GLU A 27 4.71 -12.31 7.90
CA GLU A 27 3.53 -12.87 8.57
C GLU A 27 2.99 -11.95 9.65
N VAL A 28 3.87 -11.40 10.51
CA VAL A 28 3.46 -10.46 11.57
C VAL A 28 2.91 -9.17 10.95
N MET A 29 3.58 -8.63 9.92
CA MET A 29 3.06 -7.49 9.17
C MET A 29 1.69 -7.80 8.55
N GLY A 30 1.54 -8.98 7.94
CA GLY A 30 0.27 -9.42 7.35
C GLY A 30 -0.87 -9.47 8.37
N LYS A 31 -0.61 -9.85 9.62
CA LYS A 31 -1.63 -9.81 10.69
C LYS A 31 -2.09 -8.39 10.99
N ALA A 32 -1.15 -7.44 11.11
CA ALA A 32 -1.48 -6.04 11.34
C ALA A 32 -2.25 -5.44 10.16
N LEU A 33 -1.83 -5.73 8.93
CA LEU A 33 -2.54 -5.29 7.73
C LEU A 33 -3.95 -5.89 7.65
N ASN A 34 -4.12 -7.18 7.92
CA ASN A 34 -5.46 -7.79 7.94
C ASN A 34 -6.37 -7.18 8.99
N HIS A 35 -5.84 -6.75 10.14
CA HIS A 35 -6.61 -6.02 11.14
C HIS A 35 -7.07 -4.65 10.60
N MET A 36 -6.16 -3.90 9.97
CA MET A 36 -6.48 -2.62 9.33
C MET A 36 -7.60 -2.79 8.29
N LEU A 37 -7.43 -3.72 7.35
CA LEU A 37 -8.37 -3.95 6.25
C LEU A 37 -9.75 -4.44 6.70
N ALA A 38 -9.85 -5.16 7.82
CA ALA A 38 -11.08 -5.80 8.24
C ALA A 38 -11.83 -5.03 9.35
N GLU A 39 -11.12 -4.25 10.16
CA GLU A 39 -11.67 -3.67 11.40
C GLU A 39 -11.48 -2.15 11.51
N VAL A 40 -10.62 -1.54 10.69
CA VAL A 40 -10.30 -0.10 10.76
C VAL A 40 -10.79 0.63 9.51
N ALA A 41 -10.44 0.12 8.32
CA ALA A 41 -10.79 0.74 7.05
C ALA A 41 -12.29 0.64 6.75
N ASP A 42 -12.84 1.66 6.09
CA ASP A 42 -14.22 1.66 5.59
C ASP A 42 -14.39 0.66 4.44
N ASP A 43 -13.35 0.50 3.61
CA ASP A 43 -13.23 -0.56 2.62
C ASP A 43 -11.77 -0.98 2.44
N GLY A 44 -11.54 -2.26 2.17
CA GLY A 44 -10.19 -2.78 2.02
C GLY A 44 -10.15 -4.19 1.45
N GLN A 45 -9.15 -4.44 0.60
CA GLN A 45 -8.92 -5.77 0.04
C GLN A 45 -7.46 -5.98 -0.34
N GLU A 46 -7.02 -7.24 -0.31
CA GLU A 46 -5.73 -7.67 -0.86
C GLU A 46 -5.92 -8.51 -2.14
N LYS A 47 -5.01 -8.31 -3.11
CA LYS A 47 -4.93 -9.11 -4.31
C LYS A 47 -3.48 -9.43 -4.66
N LYS A 48 -3.23 -10.67 -5.07
CA LYS A 48 -1.96 -11.06 -5.68
C LYS A 48 -1.84 -10.53 -7.12
N ALA A 49 -0.75 -9.84 -7.41
CA ALA A 49 -0.41 -9.30 -8.72
C ALA A 49 1.05 -9.65 -9.06
N GLY A 50 1.23 -10.77 -9.78
CA GLY A 50 2.56 -11.27 -10.13
C GLY A 50 3.38 -11.63 -8.88
N PRO A 51 4.56 -10.99 -8.67
CA PRO A 51 5.41 -11.24 -7.51
C PRO A 51 4.96 -10.47 -6.27
N TYR A 52 3.87 -9.69 -6.34
CA TYR A 52 3.41 -8.85 -5.25
C TYR A 52 2.06 -9.30 -4.68
N LEU A 53 1.87 -9.03 -3.40
CA LEU A 53 0.56 -8.87 -2.75
C LEU A 53 0.30 -7.36 -2.68
N ILE A 54 -0.82 -6.91 -3.24
CA ILE A 54 -1.22 -5.50 -3.25
C ILE A 54 -2.50 -5.39 -2.44
N SER A 55 -2.45 -4.64 -1.35
CA SER A 55 -3.63 -4.29 -0.55
C SER A 55 -3.96 -2.84 -0.73
N TYR A 56 -5.25 -2.52 -0.71
CA TYR A 56 -5.73 -1.16 -0.54
C TYR A 56 -6.57 -1.04 0.72
N ALA A 57 -6.57 0.14 1.33
CA ALA A 57 -7.50 0.56 2.38
C ALA A 57 -8.02 1.95 2.06
N ILE A 58 -9.31 2.17 2.34
CA ILE A 58 -9.99 3.46 2.21
C ILE A 58 -10.52 3.84 3.58
N GLU A 59 -10.17 5.04 4.02
CA GLU A 59 -10.60 5.64 5.28
C GLU A 59 -11.05 7.08 5.03
N ASP A 60 -11.66 7.71 6.03
CA ASP A 60 -11.84 9.17 6.04
C ASP A 60 -10.49 9.88 5.88
N ALA A 61 -10.47 11.04 5.23
CA ALA A 61 -9.23 11.81 5.12
C ALA A 61 -8.64 12.14 6.49
N GLU A 62 -7.34 11.87 6.65
CA GLU A 62 -6.67 11.98 7.94
C GLU A 62 -5.33 12.72 7.86
N GLY A 63 -4.85 13.15 9.04
CA GLY A 63 -3.53 13.75 9.18
C GLY A 63 -2.44 12.68 9.08
N MET A 64 -1.37 12.96 8.33
CA MET A 64 -0.30 11.99 8.05
C MET A 64 1.08 12.61 8.15
N TYR A 65 2.09 11.78 8.47
CA TYR A 65 3.49 12.19 8.37
C TYR A 65 4.00 12.06 6.93
N GLN A 66 4.49 13.17 6.39
CA GLN A 66 5.18 13.18 5.09
C GLN A 66 6.64 13.56 5.24
N MET A 67 7.50 12.90 4.47
CA MET A 67 8.91 13.28 4.36
C MET A 67 9.04 14.58 3.54
N LYS A 68 9.40 15.68 4.19
CA LYS A 68 9.61 16.99 3.56
C LYS A 68 10.98 17.54 3.95
N ASN A 69 11.84 17.74 2.96
CA ASN A 69 13.20 18.26 3.14
C ASN A 69 14.04 17.45 4.15
N GLY A 70 13.87 16.13 4.18
CA GLY A 70 14.60 15.23 5.07
C GLY A 70 14.02 15.11 6.50
N GLU A 71 12.87 15.73 6.76
CA GLU A 71 12.18 15.66 8.05
C GLU A 71 10.78 15.06 7.89
N LEU A 72 10.33 14.28 8.87
CA LEU A 72 8.93 13.89 8.97
C LEU A 72 8.11 15.08 9.47
N LYS A 73 7.13 15.52 8.68
CA LYS A 73 6.23 16.61 9.02
C LYS A 73 4.79 16.12 8.98
N TRP A 74 4.06 16.40 10.05
CA TRP A 74 2.62 16.20 10.10
C TRP A 74 1.93 17.14 9.11
N GLN A 75 0.97 16.62 8.35
CA GLN A 75 0.13 17.37 7.43
C GLN A 75 -1.32 16.92 7.61
N GLU A 76 -2.19 17.88 7.94
CA GLU A 76 -3.64 17.69 7.95
C GLU A 76 -4.22 17.66 6.53
N PRO A 77 -5.37 17.00 6.31
CA PRO A 77 -6.17 17.21 5.10
C PRO A 77 -6.66 18.66 5.04
N GLU A 78 -6.84 19.17 3.82
CA GLU A 78 -7.46 20.47 3.58
C GLU A 78 -8.93 20.23 3.21
N ASP A 79 -9.22 20.08 1.91
CA ASP A 79 -10.57 19.81 1.42
C ASP A 79 -10.83 18.31 1.19
N GLU A 80 -9.77 17.49 1.21
CA GLU A 80 -9.87 16.05 0.95
C GLU A 80 -10.81 15.32 1.92
N ASN A 81 -11.51 14.31 1.42
CA ASN A 81 -12.52 13.57 2.18
C ASN A 81 -12.24 12.07 2.31
N VAL A 82 -11.28 11.52 1.57
CA VAL A 82 -10.85 10.12 1.74
C VAL A 82 -9.34 10.00 1.80
N HIS A 83 -8.83 9.11 2.64
CA HIS A 83 -7.47 8.63 2.61
C HIS A 83 -7.40 7.34 1.78
N VAL A 84 -6.53 7.30 0.77
CA VAL A 84 -6.34 6.13 -0.09
C VAL A 84 -4.97 5.54 0.17
N GLU A 85 -4.94 4.36 0.76
CA GLU A 85 -3.71 3.65 1.12
C GLU A 85 -3.48 2.43 0.24
N ILE A 86 -2.22 2.16 -0.07
CA ILE A 86 -1.75 0.99 -0.79
C ILE A 86 -0.57 0.37 -0.04
N ALA A 87 -0.68 -0.90 0.34
CA ALA A 87 0.46 -1.69 0.80
C ALA A 87 0.93 -2.63 -0.32
N VAL A 88 2.21 -2.57 -0.67
CA VAL A 88 2.82 -3.52 -1.61
C VAL A 88 3.76 -4.43 -0.84
N ARG A 89 3.47 -5.73 -0.84
CA ARG A 89 4.27 -6.75 -0.16
C ARG A 89 4.81 -7.77 -1.14
N ASP A 90 5.96 -8.35 -0.84
CA ASP A 90 6.51 -9.43 -1.65
C ASP A 90 5.67 -10.70 -1.46
N ALA A 91 5.30 -11.38 -2.55
CA ALA A 91 4.43 -12.56 -2.47
C ALA A 91 5.15 -13.83 -2.00
N ALA A 92 6.47 -13.84 -1.89
CA ALA A 92 7.23 -14.97 -1.39
C ALA A 92 7.50 -14.91 0.12
N ASP A 93 7.62 -13.71 0.70
CA ASP A 93 7.89 -13.56 2.14
C ASP A 93 6.91 -12.66 2.90
N GLY A 94 6.04 -11.92 2.22
CA GLY A 94 5.00 -11.09 2.82
C GLY A 94 5.50 -9.76 3.41
N ARG A 95 6.77 -9.40 3.24
CA ARG A 95 7.33 -8.14 3.74
C ARG A 95 6.99 -6.97 2.81
N PHE A 96 6.92 -5.77 3.38
CA PHE A 96 6.74 -4.53 2.61
C PHE A 96 7.87 -4.30 1.60
N VAL A 97 7.52 -3.87 0.40
CA VAL A 97 8.48 -3.50 -0.66
C VAL A 97 8.60 -1.98 -0.73
N PRO A 98 9.71 -1.38 -0.23
CA PRO A 98 9.92 0.05 -0.29
C PRO A 98 10.40 0.52 -1.67
N ASN A 99 10.46 1.84 -1.85
CA ASN A 99 11.05 2.50 -3.02
C ASN A 99 10.36 2.16 -4.36
N LEU A 100 9.04 1.97 -4.34
CA LEU A 100 8.23 1.77 -5.54
C LEU A 100 7.57 3.08 -6.00
N ASN A 101 7.29 3.16 -7.29
CA ASN A 101 6.41 4.17 -7.88
C ASN A 101 5.00 3.61 -7.99
N VAL A 102 4.19 3.88 -6.97
CA VAL A 102 2.79 3.46 -6.91
C VAL A 102 1.89 4.58 -7.44
N HIS A 103 1.01 4.26 -8.38
CA HIS A 103 -0.04 5.16 -8.86
C HIS A 103 -1.41 4.49 -8.70
N VAL A 104 -2.40 5.29 -8.35
CA VAL A 104 -3.79 4.84 -8.25
C VAL A 104 -4.65 5.68 -9.19
N ARG A 105 -5.55 5.01 -9.92
CA ARG A 105 -6.65 5.65 -10.64
C ARG A 105 -7.97 5.28 -10.00
N LEU A 106 -8.84 6.27 -9.77
CA LEU A 106 -10.23 6.06 -9.36
C LEU A 106 -11.17 6.34 -10.53
N ILE A 107 -12.12 5.43 -10.75
CA ILE A 107 -13.14 5.55 -11.79
C ILE A 107 -14.50 5.38 -11.13
N ASP A 108 -15.42 6.32 -11.34
CA ASP A 108 -16.76 6.25 -10.75
C ASP A 108 -17.66 5.20 -11.44
N SER A 109 -18.84 4.96 -10.86
CA SER A 109 -19.86 4.05 -11.41
C SER A 109 -20.40 4.45 -12.80
N ARG A 110 -20.20 5.71 -13.22
CA ARG A 110 -20.56 6.24 -14.54
C ARG A 110 -19.39 6.15 -15.54
N ASN A 111 -18.28 5.53 -15.17
CA ASN A 111 -17.03 5.44 -15.92
C ASN A 111 -16.31 6.78 -16.15
N ASN A 112 -16.56 7.78 -15.31
CA ASN A 112 -15.75 9.00 -15.32
C ASN A 112 -14.44 8.77 -14.57
N ASP A 113 -13.35 9.29 -15.11
CA ASP A 113 -12.05 9.32 -14.42
C ASP A 113 -12.11 10.40 -13.33
N VAL A 114 -11.97 9.98 -12.07
CA VAL A 114 -11.99 10.86 -10.89
C VAL A 114 -10.59 11.45 -10.67
N GLY A 115 -9.55 10.70 -11.03
CA GLY A 115 -8.17 11.13 -10.85
C GLY A 115 -7.17 9.98 -11.02
N TYR A 116 -5.95 10.35 -11.39
CA TYR A 116 -4.80 9.45 -11.46
C TYR A 116 -3.61 10.10 -10.76
N HIS A 117 -3.20 9.53 -9.63
CA HIS A 117 -2.21 10.14 -8.74
C HIS A 117 -1.16 9.14 -8.27
N ARG A 118 0.07 9.64 -8.15
CA ARG A 118 1.14 8.95 -7.43
C ARG A 118 0.83 8.90 -5.94
N GLN A 119 1.05 7.75 -5.34
CA GLN A 119 1.00 7.51 -3.90
C GLN A 119 2.42 7.58 -3.34
N PRO A 120 2.78 8.62 -2.57
CA PRO A 120 4.08 8.69 -1.92
C PRO A 120 4.19 7.63 -0.81
N PHE A 121 5.42 7.20 -0.52
CA PHE A 121 5.69 6.39 0.67
C PHE A 121 5.38 7.21 1.93
N ILE A 122 4.63 6.60 2.85
CA ILE A 122 4.26 7.18 4.14
C ILE A 122 4.94 6.39 5.25
N TRP A 123 5.64 7.12 6.11
CA TRP A 123 5.99 6.59 7.42
C TRP A 123 4.73 6.71 8.30
N HIS A 124 4.26 5.58 8.79
CA HIS A 124 3.13 5.53 9.73
C HIS A 124 3.62 4.81 10.99
N PRO A 125 3.22 5.24 12.20
CA PRO A 125 3.62 4.60 13.45
C PRO A 125 3.22 3.12 13.54
N TRP A 126 2.23 2.68 12.75
CA TRP A 126 1.76 1.31 12.76
C TRP A 126 2.18 0.48 11.52
N LEU A 127 1.92 0.96 10.30
CA LEU A 127 2.10 0.21 9.06
C LEU A 127 2.62 1.09 7.93
N TYR A 128 3.79 0.77 7.39
CA TYR A 128 4.25 1.45 6.18
C TYR A 128 3.34 1.14 5.00
N HIS A 129 2.93 2.19 4.29
CA HIS A 129 2.10 2.12 3.09
C HIS A 129 2.50 3.23 2.12
N TYR A 130 1.91 3.21 0.94
CA TYR A 130 1.90 4.33 0.00
C TYR A 130 0.51 4.94 0.04
N GLY A 131 0.39 6.24 0.27
CA GLY A 131 -0.93 6.83 0.45
C GLY A 131 -0.96 8.34 0.34
N ARG A 132 -2.17 8.87 0.17
CA ARG A 132 -2.47 10.29 0.24
C ARG A 132 -3.96 10.50 0.50
N ASN A 133 -4.29 11.72 0.93
CA ASN A 133 -5.66 12.20 0.90
C ASN A 133 -6.09 12.55 -0.54
N TRP A 134 -7.36 12.27 -0.85
CA TRP A 134 -8.05 12.57 -2.10
C TRP A 134 -9.34 13.35 -1.82
N GLN A 135 -9.70 14.21 -2.77
CA GLN A 135 -11.07 14.70 -2.89
C GLN A 135 -11.83 13.81 -3.90
N VAL A 136 -12.85 13.10 -3.43
CA VAL A 136 -13.81 12.38 -4.29
C VAL A 136 -15.16 13.12 -4.31
N PRO A 137 -15.93 13.05 -5.42
CA PRO A 137 -17.13 13.87 -5.62
C PRO A 137 -18.32 13.51 -4.71
N GLY A 138 -18.26 12.38 -4.01
CA GLY A 138 -19.28 11.95 -3.05
C GLY A 138 -19.29 10.44 -2.87
N ASP A 139 -20.27 9.96 -2.13
CA ASP A 139 -20.41 8.54 -1.79
C ASP A 139 -20.79 7.67 -3.01
N GLY A 140 -20.45 6.39 -2.94
CA GLY A 140 -20.87 5.37 -3.91
C GLY A 140 -19.74 4.45 -4.34
N ASP A 141 -20.02 3.63 -5.36
CA ASP A 141 -19.06 2.65 -5.86
C ASP A 141 -18.03 3.28 -6.79
N TYR A 142 -16.76 2.98 -6.52
CA TYR A 142 -15.62 3.33 -7.35
C TYR A 142 -14.84 2.07 -7.75
N ARG A 143 -14.21 2.12 -8.92
CA ARG A 143 -13.22 1.14 -9.34
C ARG A 143 -11.83 1.72 -9.13
N LEU A 144 -11.03 1.03 -8.32
CA LEU A 144 -9.66 1.39 -8.00
C LEU A 144 -8.69 0.57 -8.85
N HIS A 145 -7.82 1.25 -9.61
CA HIS A 145 -6.76 0.62 -10.40
C HIS A 145 -5.40 1.01 -9.82
N VAL A 146 -4.65 0.03 -9.31
CA VAL A 146 -3.28 0.22 -8.82
C VAL A 146 -2.29 -0.13 -9.92
N HIS A 147 -1.34 0.77 -10.16
CA HIS A 147 -0.19 0.56 -11.02
C HIS A 147 1.09 0.70 -10.20
N VAL A 148 1.99 -0.27 -10.31
CA VAL A 148 3.22 -0.35 -9.52
C VAL A 148 4.41 -0.50 -10.46
N GLU A 149 5.38 0.40 -10.34
CA GLU A 149 6.65 0.37 -11.07
C GLU A 149 7.84 0.43 -10.10
N ALA A 150 8.97 -0.15 -10.52
CA ALA A 150 10.25 -0.10 -9.80
C ALA A 150 11.17 0.97 -10.40
#